data_AF-A0AAV0NAW4-F1
#
_entry.id   AF-A0AAV0NAW4-F1
#
_cell.length_a   1.000
_cell.length_b   1.000
_cell.length_c   1.000
_cell.angle_alpha   90.00
_cell.angle_beta   90.00
_cell.angle_gamma   90.00
#
_symmetry.space_group_name_H-M   'P 1'
#
loop_
_entity.id
_entity.type
_entity.pdbx_description
1 polymer ?
#
loop_
_entity_poly.entity_id
_entity_poly.type
_entity_poly.pdbx_seq_one_letter_code
_entity_poly.pdbx_strand_id
1 'polypeptide(L)'
;MSGSVCLDVINQSWSPMFDLLNVFEVFLPQLLLYPNPGDPLNADAAALMMNDKKQYEERVKEYCERYAKKSNTIKAPNEESDDEEISEDEDSDRHSTFSEDNVAGDADP
;
A
#
# COMPACT_ATOMS: atom_id res chain seq x y z
N MET A 1 -0.97 15.04 14.13
CA MET A 1 -1.97 14.85 13.05
C MET A 1 -3.17 14.12 13.63
N SER A 2 -4.39 14.49 13.26
CA SER A 2 -5.62 14.14 13.98
C SER A 2 -6.29 12.81 13.55
N GLY A 3 -5.74 12.08 12.57
CA GLY A 3 -6.35 10.84 12.06
C GLY A 3 -7.75 10.99 11.44
N SER A 4 -8.24 12.24 11.31
CA SER A 4 -9.55 12.55 10.76
C SER A 4 -9.61 12.24 9.27
N VAL A 5 -10.81 11.89 8.80
CA VAL A 5 -11.10 11.67 7.37
C VAL A 5 -11.92 12.85 6.85
N CYS A 6 -11.66 13.32 5.63
CA CYS A 6 -12.38 14.45 5.05
C CYS A 6 -13.86 14.08 4.82
N LEU A 7 -14.77 14.88 5.38
CA LEU A 7 -16.20 14.63 5.30
C LEU A 7 -16.76 14.82 3.89
N ASP A 8 -16.20 15.75 3.12
CA ASP A 8 -16.69 16.05 1.76
C ASP A 8 -16.47 14.87 0.81
N VAL A 9 -15.37 14.14 0.98
CA VAL A 9 -15.07 12.91 0.21
C VAL A 9 -16.08 11.80 0.53
N ILE A 10 -16.48 11.67 1.80
CA ILE A 10 -17.50 10.71 2.22
C ILE A 10 -18.87 11.12 1.67
N ASN A 11 -19.21 12.41 1.76
CA ASN A 11 -20.51 12.93 1.30
C ASN A 11 -20.73 12.80 -0.21
N GLN A 12 -19.67 12.86 -1.02
CA GLN A 12 -19.78 12.68 -2.48
C GLN A 12 -20.27 11.27 -2.88
N SER A 13 -19.95 10.27 -2.04
CA SER A 13 -20.26 8.88 -2.34
C SER A 13 -21.27 8.27 -1.38
N TRP A 14 -21.76 9.02 -0.38
CA TRP A 14 -22.75 8.54 0.60
C TRP A 14 -24.19 8.70 0.10
N SER A 15 -25.03 7.73 0.43
CA SER A 15 -26.47 7.70 0.16
C SER A 15 -27.18 7.22 1.41
N PRO A 16 -28.40 7.71 1.72
CA PRO A 16 -29.21 7.18 2.81
C PRO A 16 -29.50 5.67 2.72
N MET A 17 -29.26 5.06 1.55
CA MET A 17 -29.37 3.61 1.35
C MET A 17 -28.12 2.83 1.77
N PHE A 18 -27.03 3.50 2.16
CA PHE A 18 -25.80 2.83 2.57
C PHE A 18 -25.76 2.61 4.07
N ASP A 19 -25.58 1.34 4.44
CA ASP A 19 -25.31 0.92 5.80
C ASP A 19 -23.93 1.36 6.27
N LEU A 20 -23.77 1.45 7.60
CA LEU A 20 -22.49 1.79 8.24
C LEU A 20 -21.36 0.83 7.82
N LEU A 21 -21.67 -0.44 7.55
CA LEU A 21 -20.70 -1.41 7.07
C LEU A 21 -20.03 -0.99 5.75
N ASN A 22 -20.75 -0.30 4.86
CA ASN A 22 -20.20 0.20 3.61
C ASN A 22 -19.04 1.20 3.83
N VAL A 23 -19.01 1.91 4.98
CA VAL A 23 -17.88 2.78 5.35
C VAL A 23 -16.59 1.99 5.50
N PHE A 24 -16.66 0.85 6.17
CA PHE A 24 -15.48 0.03 6.43
C PHE A 24 -15.13 -0.90 5.27
N GLU A 25 -16.14 -1.45 4.60
CA GLU A 25 -15.95 -2.45 3.55
C GLU A 25 -15.69 -1.86 2.16
N VAL A 26 -16.16 -0.63 1.91
CA VAL A 26 -16.10 -0.01 0.58
C VAL A 26 -15.41 1.35 0.62
N PHE A 27 -15.92 2.31 1.39
CA PHE A 27 -15.46 3.70 1.31
C PHE A 27 -14.00 3.88 1.75
N LEU A 28 -13.63 3.38 2.93
CA LEU A 28 -12.26 3.50 3.44
C LEU A 28 -11.24 2.74 2.57
N PRO A 29 -11.50 1.47 2.16
CA PRO A 29 -10.59 0.77 1.24
C PRO A 29 -10.40 1.49 -0.10
N GLN A 30 -11.48 2.01 -0.70
CA GLN A 30 -11.40 2.79 -1.95
C GLN A 30 -10.59 4.08 -1.77
N LEU A 31 -10.80 4.80 -0.66
CA LEU A 31 -10.05 6.02 -0.37
C LEU A 31 -8.54 5.77 -0.20
N LEU A 32 -8.17 4.66 0.43
CA LEU A 32 -6.77 4.28 0.61
C LEU A 32 -6.11 3.85 -0.71
N LEU A 33 -6.88 3.23 -1.61
CA LEU A 33 -6.39 2.82 -2.92
C LEU A 33 -6.26 4.02 -3.88
N TYR A 34 -7.18 4.98 -3.78
CA TYR A 34 -7.24 6.16 -4.64
C TYR A 34 -7.37 7.43 -3.78
N PRO A 35 -6.28 7.90 -3.17
CA PRO A 35 -6.29 9.16 -2.41
C PRO A 35 -6.64 10.34 -3.32
N ASN A 36 -7.34 11.34 -2.78
CA ASN A 36 -7.68 12.57 -3.49
C ASN A 36 -6.68 13.69 -3.13
N PRO A 37 -5.70 14.01 -4.00
CA PRO A 37 -4.73 15.05 -3.71
C PRO A 37 -5.24 16.46 -4.05
N GLY A 38 -6.38 16.58 -4.76
CA GLY A 38 -6.98 17.87 -5.14
C GLY A 38 -7.72 18.56 -4.00
N ASP A 39 -8.07 17.82 -2.94
CA ASP A 39 -8.66 18.36 -1.70
C ASP A 39 -8.02 17.68 -0.47
N PRO A 40 -6.77 18.02 -0.13
CA PRO A 40 -5.99 17.25 0.83
C PRO A 40 -6.19 17.73 2.27
N LEU A 41 -6.62 16.83 3.15
CA LEU A 41 -6.58 17.07 4.60
C LEU A 41 -5.14 17.06 5.16
N ASN A 42 -4.23 16.36 4.48
CA ASN A 42 -2.80 16.35 4.75
C ASN A 42 -2.04 16.91 3.54
N ALA A 43 -1.78 18.21 3.57
CA ALA A 43 -1.13 18.93 2.46
C ALA A 43 0.27 18.39 2.14
N ASP A 44 1.06 18.01 3.16
CA ASP A 44 2.41 17.49 2.97
C ASP A 44 2.40 16.15 2.24
N ALA A 45 1.50 15.25 2.64
CA ALA A 45 1.34 13.95 1.99
C ALA A 45 0.86 14.09 0.53
N ALA A 46 -0.07 15.01 0.27
CA ALA A 46 -0.55 15.28 -1.08
C ALA A 46 0.54 15.89 -1.96
N ALA A 47 1.31 16.85 -1.44
CA ALA A 47 2.44 17.43 -2.17
C ALA A 47 3.50 16.38 -2.48
N LEU A 48 3.82 15.50 -1.52
CA LEU A 48 4.75 14.39 -1.74
C LEU A 48 4.23 13.43 -2.81
N MET A 49 2.96 13.05 -2.75
CA MET A 49 2.35 12.16 -3.74
C MET A 49 2.34 12.75 -5.16
N MET A 50 2.10 14.06 -5.29
CA MET A 50 2.11 14.75 -6.58
C MET A 50 3.52 14.93 -7.15
N ASN A 51 4.51 15.20 -6.29
CA ASN A 51 5.88 15.50 -6.72
C ASN A 51 6.74 14.25 -6.90
N ASP A 52 6.63 13.28 -6.00
CA ASP A 52 7.39 12.02 -6.01
C ASP A 52 6.55 10.88 -5.43
N LYS A 53 5.82 10.21 -6.33
CA LYS A 53 4.97 9.07 -5.98
C LYS A 53 5.75 7.90 -5.37
N LYS A 54 7.00 7.67 -5.80
CA LYS A 54 7.81 6.56 -5.30
C LYS A 54 8.17 6.79 -3.83
N GLN A 55 8.64 7.99 -3.51
CA GLN A 55 8.96 8.37 -2.14
C GLN A 55 7.70 8.38 -1.25
N TYR A 56 6.54 8.79 -1.77
CA TYR A 56 5.27 8.66 -1.07
C TYR A 56 4.97 7.20 -0.72
N GLU A 57 5.07 6.28 -1.68
CA GLU A 57 4.80 4.84 -1.46
C GLU A 57 5.75 4.22 -0.43
N GLU A 58 7.05 4.54 -0.49
CA GLU A 58 8.05 4.09 0.50
C GLU A 58 7.68 4.59 1.91
N ARG A 59 7.31 5.86 2.04
CA ARG A 59 6.92 6.44 3.32
C ARG A 59 5.61 5.88 3.85
N VAL A 60 4.65 5.57 2.99
CA VAL A 60 3.40 4.89 3.40
C VAL A 60 3.72 3.50 3.95
N LYS A 61 4.59 2.72 3.30
CA LYS A 61 5.01 1.40 3.79
C LYS A 61 5.68 1.49 5.16
N GLU A 62 6.64 2.40 5.34
CA GLU A 62 7.30 2.66 6.62
C GLU A 62 6.30 3.00 7.73
N TYR A 63 5.28 3.81 7.42
CA TYR A 63 4.23 4.16 8.38
C TYR A 63 3.31 2.99 8.71
N CYS A 64 2.92 2.18 7.72
CA CYS A 64 2.14 0.96 7.95
C CYS A 64 2.87 -0.01 8.87
N GLU A 65 4.17 -0.22 8.65
CA GLU A 65 5.00 -1.10 9.49
C GLU A 65 5.13 -0.58 10.93
N ARG A 66 5.16 0.74 11.13
CA ARG A 66 5.30 1.33 12.46
C ARG A 66 3.99 1.43 13.22
N TYR A 67 2.88 1.70 12.53
CA TYR A 67 1.65 2.15 13.18
C TYR A 67 0.43 1.26 12.92
N ALA A 68 0.42 0.46 11.86
CA ALA A 68 -0.75 -0.34 11.44
C ALA A 68 -0.58 -1.85 11.67
N LYS A 69 0.40 -2.29 12.47
CA LYS A 69 0.56 -3.70 12.86
C LYS A 69 -0.51 -4.13 13.88
N LYS A 70 -0.91 -5.41 13.81
CA LYS A 70 -1.90 -6.02 14.73
C LYS A 70 -1.53 -5.84 16.20
N SER A 71 -0.24 -5.91 16.52
CA SER A 71 0.30 -5.70 17.88
C SER A 71 0.10 -4.27 18.39
N ASN A 72 -0.04 -3.29 17.49
CA ASN A 72 -0.28 -1.88 17.85
C ASN A 72 -1.76 -1.50 17.83
N THR A 73 -2.63 -2.27 17.16
CA THR A 73 -4.05 -1.95 17.00
C THR A 73 -4.96 -2.61 18.04
N ILE A 74 -4.44 -3.57 18.82
CA ILE A 74 -5.18 -4.23 19.92
C ILE A 74 -4.28 -4.31 21.16
N LYS A 75 -4.27 -3.26 21.99
CA LYS A 75 -4.10 -3.45 23.44
C LYS A 75 -5.50 -3.67 24.03
N ALA A 76 -6.06 -4.86 23.80
CA ALA A 76 -7.10 -5.36 24.68
C ALA A 76 -6.47 -5.57 26.07
N PRO A 77 -7.17 -5.27 27.18
CA PRO A 77 -6.68 -5.60 28.51
C PRO A 77 -6.70 -7.12 28.65
N ASN A 78 -5.50 -7.71 28.74
CA ASN A 78 -5.17 -9.14 28.82
C ASN A 78 -5.30 -9.92 27.49
N GLU A 79 -4.17 -10.29 26.90
CA GLU A 79 -3.61 -11.65 26.96
C GLU A 79 -2.27 -11.71 26.20
N GLU A 80 -1.53 -12.77 26.48
CA GLU A 80 -0.08 -12.85 26.49
C GLU A 80 0.61 -12.80 25.12
N SER A 81 1.85 -12.34 25.18
CA SER A 81 2.87 -12.33 24.14
C SER A 81 3.14 -13.74 23.61
N ASP A 82 2.97 -13.96 22.31
CA ASP A 82 3.70 -14.98 21.56
C ASP A 82 4.17 -14.35 20.26
N ASP A 83 5.46 -14.01 20.23
CA ASP A 83 6.21 -13.58 19.06
C ASP A 83 6.48 -14.81 18.18
N GLU A 84 5.94 -14.82 16.95
CA GLU A 84 6.58 -15.53 15.86
C GLU A 84 7.02 -14.52 14.80
N GLU A 85 8.32 -14.22 14.80
CA GLU A 85 8.96 -13.49 13.71
C GLU A 85 9.01 -14.37 12.47
N ILE A 86 8.34 -13.94 11.39
CA ILE A 86 8.57 -14.50 10.06
C ILE A 86 9.57 -13.59 9.35
N SER A 87 10.82 -14.03 9.31
CA SER A 87 11.87 -13.46 8.47
C SER A 87 11.71 -14.00 7.05
N GLU A 88 11.20 -13.18 6.12
CA GLU A 88 11.26 -13.47 4.68
C GLU A 88 12.39 -12.64 4.06
N ASP A 89 13.63 -13.09 4.28
CA ASP A 89 14.77 -12.72 3.46
C ASP A 89 14.94 -13.80 2.38
N GLU A 90 14.52 -13.51 1.13
CA GLU A 90 15.13 -14.15 -0.05
C GLU A 90 15.33 -13.11 -1.15
N ASP A 91 16.45 -12.38 -1.03
CA ASP A 91 17.13 -11.76 -2.15
C ASP A 91 18.07 -12.81 -2.76
N SER A 92 17.78 -13.26 -3.99
CA SER A 92 18.77 -13.94 -4.81
C SER A 92 18.66 -13.49 -6.25
N ASP A 93 19.45 -12.45 -6.54
CA ASP A 93 20.04 -12.16 -7.84
C ASP A 93 20.33 -13.43 -8.66
N ARG A 94 19.64 -13.60 -9.79
CA ARG A 94 20.13 -14.41 -10.90
C ARG A 94 20.31 -13.57 -12.14
N HIS A 95 21.50 -12.98 -12.17
CA HIS A 95 22.32 -12.61 -13.31
C HIS A 95 21.88 -13.23 -14.65
N SER A 96 21.68 -12.34 -15.63
CA SER A 96 21.51 -12.66 -17.05
C SER A 96 22.70 -13.45 -17.59
N THR A 97 22.43 -14.62 -18.16
CA THR A 97 23.31 -15.23 -19.17
C THR A 97 22.57 -15.24 -20.50
N PHE A 98 22.91 -14.26 -21.32
CA PHE A 98 22.76 -14.28 -22.76
C PHE A 98 23.57 -15.47 -23.29
N SER A 99 22.89 -16.46 -23.85
CA SER A 99 23.52 -17.55 -24.60
C SER A 99 23.02 -17.46 -26.03
N GLU A 100 23.97 -17.09 -26.90
CA GLU A 100 23.88 -17.06 -28.35
C GLU A 100 23.78 -18.48 -28.91
N ASP A 101 22.67 -18.83 -29.54
CA ASP A 101 22.64 -19.98 -30.44
C ASP A 101 23.00 -19.51 -31.86
N ASN A 102 24.26 -19.74 -32.20
CA ASN A 102 24.78 -19.72 -33.57
C ASN A 102 24.25 -20.94 -34.34
N VAL A 103 23.46 -20.71 -35.38
CA VAL A 103 23.19 -21.71 -36.44
C VAL A 103 24.04 -21.38 -37.67
N ALA A 104 25.17 -22.06 -37.80
CA ALA A 104 25.82 -22.36 -39.08
C ALA A 104 25.38 -23.78 -39.46
N GLY A 105 24.95 -24.16 -40.67
CA GLY A 105 25.26 -23.70 -42.01
C GLY A 105 25.94 -24.86 -42.76
N ASP A 106 25.22 -25.56 -43.66
CA ASP A 106 25.71 -26.35 -44.82
C ASP A 106 24.47 -26.90 -45.59
N ALA A 107 24.05 -26.41 -46.77
CA ALA A 107 24.54 -26.62 -48.17
C ALA A 107 24.19 -28.01 -48.77
N ASP A 108 23.17 -28.18 -49.64
CA ASP A 108 23.07 -28.03 -51.13
C ASP A 108 23.13 -29.44 -51.83
N PRO A 109 22.67 -29.72 -53.09
CA PRO A 109 22.47 -28.88 -54.29
C PRO A 109 21.03 -28.75 -54.83
#